data_AF-A0A497LW50-F1
#
_entry.id   AF-A0A497LW50-F1
#
_cell.length_a   1.000
_cell.length_b   1.000
_cell.length_c   1.000
_cell.angle_alpha   90.00
_cell.angle_beta   90.00
_cell.angle_gamma   90.00
#
_symmetry.space_group_name_H-M   'P 1'
#
loop_
_entity.id
_entity.type
_entity.pdbx_description
1 polymer ?
#
loop_
_entity_poly.entity_id
_entity_poly.type
_entity_poly.pdbx_seq_one_letter_code
_entity_poly.pdbx_strand_id
1 'polypeptide(L)' 'PGEEVVCILTGNLLKDPENTVRYHQGELEGVKPRFANRILRIEPELEQLEKAMGKRG' A
#
# COMPACT_ATOMS: atom_id res chain seq x y z
N PRO A 1 22.59 -11.86 -15.04
CA PRO A 1 23.03 -12.34 -13.70
C PRO A 1 24.56 -12.27 -13.61
N GLY A 2 25.12 -11.71 -12.52
CA GLY A 2 26.59 -11.55 -12.35
C GLY A 2 27.12 -10.12 -12.54
N GLU A 3 26.26 -9.14 -12.77
CA GLU A 3 26.63 -7.72 -12.82
C GLU A 3 26.27 -7.02 -11.50
N GLU A 4 27.06 -6.01 -11.12
CA GLU A 4 26.76 -5.13 -9.99
C GLU A 4 26.02 -3.88 -10.50
N VAL A 5 24.78 -3.70 -10.05
CA VAL A 5 23.91 -2.60 -10.49
C VAL A 5 23.58 -1.72 -9.29
N VAL A 6 23.84 -0.42 -9.42
CA VAL A 6 23.53 0.58 -8.38
C VAL A 6 22.46 1.53 -8.90
N CYS A 7 21.38 1.70 -8.14
CA CYS A 7 20.36 2.71 -8.40
C CYS A 7 20.59 3.95 -7.53
N ILE A 8 20.50 5.13 -8.15
CA ILE A 8 20.53 6.40 -7.44
C ILE A 8 19.09 6.89 -7.29
N LEU A 9 18.58 6.88 -6.05
CA LEU A 9 17.28 7.48 -5.72
C LEU A 9 17.50 8.94 -5.35
N THR A 10 17.15 9.83 -6.27
CA THR A 10 17.41 11.28 -6.15
C THR A 10 16.41 12.01 -5.25
N GLY A 11 15.28 11.36 -4.91
CA GLY A 11 14.23 11.92 -4.07
C GLY A 11 13.82 10.96 -2.96
N ASN A 12 13.58 11.52 -1.77
CA ASN A 12 12.91 10.80 -0.69
C ASN A 12 11.41 10.70 -1.00
N LEU A 13 10.79 9.54 -0.72
CA LEU A 13 9.36 9.29 -0.95
C LEU A 13 8.45 10.30 -0.26
N LEU A 14 8.83 10.82 0.91
CA LEU A 14 8.03 11.80 1.66
C LEU A 14 7.92 13.16 0.96
N LYS A 15 8.66 13.40 -0.13
CA LYS A 15 8.44 14.57 -0.98
C LYS A 15 7.15 14.45 -1.80
N ASP A 16 6.64 13.23 -2.02
CA ASP A 16 5.41 12.94 -2.78
C ASP A 16 4.64 11.76 -2.14
N PRO A 17 4.12 11.94 -0.92
CA PRO A 17 3.38 10.88 -0.23
C PRO A 17 2.02 10.61 -0.88
N GLU A 18 1.44 11.61 -1.56
CA GLU A 18 0.11 11.55 -2.17
C GLU A 18 0.02 10.44 -3.23
N ASN A 19 1.03 10.31 -4.10
CA ASN A 19 1.05 9.25 -5.10
C ASN A 19 1.16 7.84 -4.47
N THR A 20 1.82 7.72 -3.31
CA THR A 20 1.83 6.46 -2.56
C THR A 20 0.42 6.13 -2.06
N VAL A 21 -0.29 7.11 -1.48
CA VAL A 21 -1.67 6.94 -1.02
C VAL A 21 -2.60 6.57 -2.18
N ARG A 22 -2.54 7.31 -3.30
CA ARG A 22 -3.36 7.05 -4.49
C ARG A 22 -3.11 5.67 -5.09
N TYR A 23 -1.86 5.19 -5.11
CA TYR A 23 -1.57 3.82 -5.53
C TYR A 23 -2.32 2.81 -4.66
N HIS A 24 -2.24 2.98 -3.33
CA HIS A 24 -2.87 2.07 -2.38
C HIS A 24 -4.40 2.16 -2.35
N GLN A 25 -4.97 3.29 -2.80
CA GLN A 25 -6.42 3.47 -2.97
C GLN A 25 -6.92 3.03 -4.36
N GLY A 26 -6.03 2.90 -5.35
CA GLY A 26 -6.40 2.60 -6.73
C GLY A 26 -6.87 3.82 -7.52
N GLU A 27 -6.43 5.00 -7.12
CA GLU A 27 -6.79 6.31 -7.69
C GLU A 27 -5.63 6.94 -8.47
N LEU A 28 -4.49 6.25 -8.58
CA LEU A 28 -3.34 6.73 -9.35
C LEU A 28 -3.60 6.58 -10.85
N GLU A 29 -3.67 7.71 -11.55
CA GLU A 29 -3.97 7.76 -12.99
C GLU A 29 -2.99 6.89 -13.81
N GLY A 30 -3.54 6.12 -14.75
CA GLY A 30 -2.75 5.23 -15.61
C GLY A 30 -2.16 3.99 -14.91
N VAL A 31 -2.37 3.81 -13.61
CA VAL A 31 -1.82 2.69 -12.83
C VAL A 31 -2.92 1.81 -12.27
N LYS A 32 -2.93 0.53 -12.67
CA LYS A 32 -3.75 -0.51 -12.02
C LYS A 32 -2.91 -1.21 -10.95
N PRO A 33 -3.12 -0.95 -9.65
CA PRO A 33 -2.25 -1.48 -8.61
C PRO A 33 -2.44 -3.00 -8.46
N ARG A 34 -1.33 -3.74 -8.58
CA ARG A 34 -1.29 -5.19 -8.35
C ARG A 34 -1.18 -5.55 -6.86
N PHE A 35 -0.53 -4.69 -6.07
CA PHE A 35 -0.19 -4.95 -4.67
C PHE A 35 -0.68 -3.84 -3.72
N ALA A 36 -1.81 -3.22 -4.04
CA ALA A 36 -2.40 -2.21 -3.17
C ALA A 36 -2.82 -2.80 -1.82
N ASN A 37 -2.15 -2.36 -0.75
CA ASN A 37 -2.67 -2.45 0.61
C ASN A 37 -3.82 -1.45 0.82
N ARG A 38 -5.04 -1.85 0.51
CA ARG A 38 -6.23 -0.99 0.64
C ARG A 38 -6.64 -0.82 2.09
N ILE A 39 -7.16 0.37 2.43
CA ILE A 39 -7.75 0.62 3.74
C ILE A 39 -9.02 -0.23 3.89
N LEU A 40 -9.06 -1.06 4.92
CA LEU A 40 -10.26 -1.77 5.34
C LEU A 40 -11.00 -0.91 6.37
N ARG A 41 -12.19 -0.40 6.02
CA ARG A 41 -13.07 0.32 6.95
C ARG A 41 -14.00 -0.69 7.64
N ILE A 42 -14.11 -0.58 8.97
CA ILE A 42 -14.97 -1.41 9.81
C ILE A 42 -15.78 -0.53 10.77
N GLU A 43 -16.93 -1.03 11.24
CA GLU A 43 -17.68 -0.39 12.32
C GLU A 43 -16.90 -0.48 13.65
N PRO A 44 -17.11 0.45 14.59
CA PRO A 44 -16.39 0.51 15.88
C PRO A 44 -16.91 -0.55 16.87
N GLU A 45 -16.94 -1.81 16.44
CA GLU A 45 -17.45 -2.97 17.20
C GLU A 45 -16.38 -4.07 17.28
N LEU A 46 -16.27 -4.71 18.46
CA LEU A 46 -15.28 -5.77 18.68
C LEU A 46 -15.44 -6.94 17.70
N GLU A 47 -16.68 -7.34 17.39
CA GLU A 47 -16.95 -8.42 16.45
C GLU A 47 -16.44 -8.10 15.03
N GLN A 48 -16.56 -6.84 14.60
CA GLN A 48 -16.07 -6.39 13.29
C GLN A 48 -14.54 -6.35 13.24
N LEU A 49 -13.91 -5.96 14.35
CA LEU A 49 -12.47 -6.03 14.49
C LEU A 49 -11.96 -7.48 14.42
N GLU A 50 -12.59 -8.41 15.14
CA GLU A 50 -12.23 -9.84 15.11
C GLU A 50 -12.34 -10.43 13.69
N LYS A 51 -13.41 -10.10 12.97
CA LYS A 51 -13.57 -10.49 11.56
C LYS A 51 -12.46 -9.93 10.67
N ALA A 52 -12.10 -8.65 10.86
CA ALA A 52 -11.09 -7.97 10.06
C ALA A 52 -9.66 -8.44 10.35
N MET A 53 -9.35 -8.79 11.60
CA MET A 53 -8.06 -9.37 11.99
C MET A 53 -7.87 -10.78 11.41
N GLY A 54 -8.97 -11.47 11.08
CA GLY A 54 -8.99 -12.86 10.65
C GLY A 54 -8.64 -13.80 11.81
N LYS A 55 -9.28 -14.97 11.87
CA LYS A 55 -8.71 -16.06 12.70
C LYS A 55 -7.32 -16.33 12.16
N ARG A 56 -6.29 -16.11 12.98
CA ARG A 56 -5.00 -16.80 12.80
C ARG A 56 -5.36 -18.29 12.72
N GLY A 57 -5.18 -18.89 11.54
CA GLY A 57 -5.06 -20.34 11.43
C GLY A 57 -3.91 -20.82 12.29
#